data_AF-A0A4S8LEX0-F1
#
_entry.id   AF-A0A4S8LEX0-F1
#
_cell.length_a   1.000
_cell.length_b   1.000
_cell.length_c   1.000
_cell.angle_alpha   90.00
_cell.angle_beta   90.00
_cell.angle_gamma   90.00
#
_symmetry.space_group_name_H-M   'P 1'
#
loop_
_entity.id
_entity.type
_entity.pdbx_description
1 polymer ?
#
loop_
_entity_poly.entity_id
_entity_poly.type
_entity_poly.pdbx_seq_one_letter_code
_entity_poly.pdbx_strand_id
1 'polypeptide(L)'
;MGGKLWTQAREALSAVAEEASKRDADGVDLYFLNDANYGENITTGAEVVRLFNEVEPDGDTPTGYRLRSVLDKYIPRIEAQIIPTKRINIVVITDGEPTDKVEPVISEAALRLSRLQFDNRMLGIQFVQIGNDLGATEALKKLDTFLKENMVRS
;
A
#
# COMPACT_ATOMS: atom_id res chain seq x y z
N MET A 1 -4.72 -11.11 -9.21
CA MET A 1 -3.87 -11.99 -8.36
C MET A 1 -4.57 -13.24 -7.87
N GLY A 2 -4.47 -14.37 -8.57
CA GLY A 2 -5.07 -15.65 -8.13
C GLY A 2 -4.07 -16.78 -7.86
N GLY A 3 -4.54 -17.88 -7.26
CA GLY A 3 -3.83 -19.16 -7.17
C GLY A 3 -2.45 -19.07 -6.50
N LYS A 4 -1.41 -19.57 -7.19
CA LYS A 4 -0.04 -19.63 -6.62
C LYS A 4 0.49 -18.27 -6.18
N LEU A 5 0.21 -17.21 -6.95
CA LEU A 5 0.69 -15.87 -6.62
C LEU A 5 0.02 -15.38 -5.33
N TRP A 6 -1.29 -15.59 -5.18
CA TRP A 6 -2.04 -15.29 -3.95
C TRP A 6 -1.44 -15.97 -2.72
N THR A 7 -1.14 -17.27 -2.82
CA THR A 7 -0.49 -18.03 -1.75
C THR A 7 0.89 -17.48 -1.40
N GLN A 8 1.69 -17.09 -2.40
CA GLN A 8 3.02 -16.49 -2.18
C GLN A 8 2.94 -15.13 -1.46
N ALA A 9 1.99 -14.27 -1.84
CA ALA A 9 1.79 -13.00 -1.12
C ALA A 9 1.37 -13.24 0.33
N ARG A 10 0.44 -14.17 0.58
CA ARG A 10 0.02 -14.54 1.94
C ARG A 10 1.20 -14.98 2.80
N GLU A 11 2.04 -15.86 2.29
CA GLU A 11 3.21 -16.39 3.01
C GLU A 11 4.24 -15.29 3.28
N ALA A 12 4.55 -14.46 2.28
CA ALA A 12 5.48 -13.34 2.44
C ALA A 12 4.96 -12.33 3.47
N LEU A 13 3.69 -11.95 3.40
CA LEU A 13 3.08 -10.99 4.34
C LEU A 13 2.95 -11.56 5.75
N SER A 14 2.73 -12.87 5.89
CA SER A 14 2.71 -13.54 7.19
C SER A 14 4.07 -13.42 7.88
N ALA A 15 5.16 -13.68 7.14
CA ALA A 15 6.52 -13.50 7.66
C ALA A 15 6.84 -12.04 7.98
N VAL A 16 6.39 -11.09 7.14
CA VAL A 16 6.56 -9.66 7.40
C VAL A 16 5.86 -9.23 8.68
N ALA A 17 4.63 -9.68 8.93
CA ALA A 17 3.89 -9.34 10.15
C ALA A 17 4.61 -9.85 11.42
N GLU A 18 5.12 -11.09 11.38
CA GLU A 18 5.90 -11.67 12.48
C GLU A 18 7.25 -10.97 12.71
N GLU A 19 7.91 -10.51 11.65
CA GLU A 19 9.16 -9.75 11.78
C GLU A 19 8.92 -8.31 12.23
N ALA A 20 7.83 -7.68 11.78
CA ALA A 20 7.44 -6.33 12.18
C ALA A 20 7.12 -6.28 13.68
N SER A 21 6.36 -7.27 14.19
CA SER A 21 5.97 -7.33 15.61
C SER A 21 7.16 -7.53 16.57
N LYS A 22 8.28 -8.07 16.09
CA LYS A 22 9.54 -8.14 16.88
C LYS A 22 10.20 -6.78 17.07
N ARG A 23 9.93 -5.82 16.16
CA ARG A 23 10.59 -4.51 16.11
C ARG A 23 9.71 -3.41 16.67
N ASP A 24 8.40 -3.53 16.50
CA ASP A 24 7.43 -2.50 16.79
C ASP A 24 6.10 -3.13 17.23
N ALA A 25 5.50 -2.59 18.30
CA ALA A 25 4.28 -3.15 18.88
C ALA A 25 3.02 -2.86 18.05
N ASP A 26 3.07 -1.88 17.14
CA ASP A 26 1.89 -1.48 16.37
C ASP A 26 1.52 -2.47 15.26
N GLY A 27 2.41 -3.39 14.88
CA GLY A 27 2.13 -4.38 13.83
C GLY A 27 1.99 -3.79 12.42
N VAL A 28 1.23 -4.47 11.57
CA VAL A 28 0.95 -4.05 10.17
C VAL A 28 -0.55 -4.00 9.91
N ASP A 29 -0.96 -3.04 9.07
CA ASP A 29 -2.32 -2.96 8.57
C ASP A 29 -2.38 -3.58 7.17
N LEU A 30 -3.34 -4.47 6.92
CA LEU A 30 -3.49 -5.22 5.68
C LEU A 30 -4.81 -4.86 5.00
N TYR A 31 -4.72 -4.44 3.74
CA TYR A 31 -5.86 -4.08 2.90
C TYR A 31 -5.82 -4.87 1.60
N PHE A 32 -7.00 -5.27 1.09
CA PHE A 32 -7.16 -5.93 -0.20
C PHE A 32 -7.75 -4.97 -1.23
N LEU A 33 -7.37 -5.11 -2.51
CA LEU A 33 -7.84 -4.19 -3.56
C LEU A 33 -9.36 -4.26 -3.76
N ASN A 34 -9.90 -5.47 -3.86
CA ASN A 34 -11.29 -5.73 -4.25
C ASN A 34 -12.21 -6.14 -3.10
N ASP A 35 -11.73 -6.09 -1.86
CA ASP A 35 -12.52 -6.55 -0.71
C ASP A 35 -12.58 -5.49 0.39
N ALA A 36 -13.75 -5.32 1.00
CA ALA A 36 -13.95 -4.42 2.12
C ALA A 36 -13.29 -4.91 3.41
N ASN A 37 -13.03 -6.22 3.54
CA ASN A 37 -12.28 -6.80 4.63
C ASN A 37 -10.86 -6.21 4.67
N TYR A 38 -10.40 -5.95 5.89
CA TYR A 38 -9.06 -5.50 6.19
C TYR A 38 -8.72 -5.92 7.62
N GLY A 39 -7.44 -5.91 7.97
CA GLY A 39 -6.99 -6.08 9.35
C GLY A 39 -6.07 -4.94 9.76
N GLU A 40 -6.14 -4.57 11.03
CA GLU A 40 -5.29 -3.54 11.63
C GLU A 40 -4.48 -4.09 12.78
N ASN A 41 -3.31 -3.52 12.99
CA ASN A 41 -2.35 -3.87 14.03
C ASN A 41 -2.06 -5.38 14.07
N ILE A 42 -1.95 -6.00 12.89
CA ILE A 42 -1.67 -7.43 12.76
C ILE A 42 -0.24 -7.68 13.21
N THR A 43 -0.07 -8.57 14.18
CA THR A 43 1.26 -8.88 14.77
C THR A 43 1.68 -10.33 14.56
N THR A 44 0.78 -11.16 14.01
CA THR A 44 1.01 -12.59 13.84
C THR A 44 0.76 -13.04 12.40
N GLY A 45 1.52 -14.03 11.92
CA GLY A 45 1.29 -14.64 10.62
C GLY A 45 -0.06 -15.38 10.55
N ALA A 46 -0.53 -15.91 11.67
CA ALA A 46 -1.83 -16.59 11.75
C ALA A 46 -3.01 -15.66 11.42
N GLU A 47 -2.97 -14.40 11.87
CA GLU A 47 -3.99 -13.40 11.54
C GLU A 47 -3.97 -13.02 10.06
N VAL A 48 -2.77 -12.90 9.46
CA VAL A 48 -2.63 -12.70 8.01
C VAL A 48 -3.26 -13.85 7.24
N VAL A 49 -2.94 -15.10 7.61
CA VAL A 49 -3.52 -16.29 6.98
C VAL A 49 -5.04 -16.32 7.12
N ARG A 50 -5.58 -15.97 8.29
CA ARG A 50 -7.03 -15.90 8.52
C ARG A 50 -7.69 -14.90 7.56
N LEU A 51 -7.16 -13.68 7.46
CA LEU A 51 -7.67 -12.65 6.55
C LEU A 51 -7.63 -13.09 5.09
N PHE A 52 -6.54 -13.72 4.65
CA PHE A 52 -6.42 -14.25 3.30
C PHE A 52 -7.40 -15.39 2.99
N ASN A 53 -7.83 -16.14 4.00
CA ASN A 53 -8.85 -17.20 3.82
C ASN A 53 -10.28 -16.65 3.81
N GLU A 54 -10.49 -15.42 4.28
CA GLU A 54 -11.78 -14.72 4.28
C GLU A 54 -12.01 -13.92 2.99
N VAL A 55 -10.98 -13.77 2.16
CA VAL A 55 -11.01 -12.99 0.92
C VAL A 55 -10.70 -13.87 -0.27
N GLU A 56 -11.56 -13.83 -1.28
CA GLU A 56 -11.32 -14.46 -2.57
C GLU A 56 -10.78 -13.42 -3.55
N PRO A 57 -9.63 -13.67 -4.20
CA PRO A 57 -9.13 -12.75 -5.20
C PRO A 57 -10.01 -12.79 -6.45
N ASP A 58 -10.73 -11.70 -6.70
CA ASP A 58 -11.60 -11.54 -7.86
C ASP A 58 -11.58 -10.10 -8.38
N GLY A 59 -11.98 -9.93 -9.63
CA GLY A 59 -12.19 -8.64 -10.26
C GLY A 59 -10.93 -7.95 -10.80
N ASP A 60 -11.10 -6.67 -11.08
CA ASP A 60 -10.11 -5.77 -11.67
C ASP A 60 -9.00 -5.38 -10.66
N THR A 61 -8.10 -4.48 -11.05
CA THR A 61 -7.01 -3.98 -10.18
C THR A 61 -7.20 -2.49 -9.83
N PRO A 62 -8.24 -2.09 -9.06
CA PRO A 62 -8.57 -0.70 -8.76
C PRO A 62 -7.60 -0.08 -7.73
N THR A 63 -6.35 0.05 -8.15
CA THR A 63 -5.20 0.40 -7.31
C THR A 63 -5.31 1.83 -6.81
N GLY A 64 -5.70 2.77 -7.68
CA GLY A 64 -5.83 4.18 -7.32
C GLY A 64 -6.92 4.39 -6.28
N TYR A 65 -8.09 3.76 -6.48
CA TYR A 65 -9.22 3.81 -5.57
C TYR A 65 -8.86 3.26 -4.19
N ARG A 66 -8.28 2.05 -4.13
CA ARG A 66 -7.92 1.46 -2.83
C ARG A 66 -6.80 2.25 -2.15
N LEU A 67 -5.79 2.69 -2.90
CA LEU A 67 -4.71 3.53 -2.36
C LEU A 67 -5.26 4.83 -1.78
N ARG A 68 -6.22 5.48 -2.44
CA ARG A 68 -6.90 6.68 -1.93
C ARG A 68 -7.61 6.38 -0.60
N SER A 69 -8.37 5.29 -0.53
CA SER A 69 -9.07 4.90 0.71
C SER A 69 -8.10 4.73 1.88
N VAL A 70 -6.93 4.11 1.65
CA VAL A 70 -5.88 3.98 2.66
C VAL A 70 -5.33 5.36 3.02
N LEU A 71 -4.95 6.18 2.04
CA LEU A 71 -4.38 7.52 2.28
C LEU A 71 -5.35 8.44 3.03
N ASP A 72 -6.64 8.41 2.70
CA ASP A 72 -7.67 9.20 3.38
C ASP A 72 -7.87 8.78 4.84
N LYS A 73 -7.47 7.57 5.21
CA LYS A 73 -7.44 7.11 6.61
C LYS A 73 -6.21 7.63 7.37
N TYR A 74 -5.03 7.62 6.75
CA TYR A 74 -3.78 7.95 7.45
C TYR A 74 -3.38 9.42 7.37
N ILE A 75 -3.58 10.10 6.23
CA ILE A 75 -3.17 11.50 6.06
C ILE A 75 -3.81 12.41 7.12
N PRO A 76 -5.12 12.33 7.43
CA PRO A 76 -5.71 13.14 8.51
C PRO A 76 -5.07 12.88 9.89
N ARG A 77 -4.62 11.65 10.16
CA ARG A 77 -3.92 11.30 11.41
C ARG A 77 -2.52 11.92 11.47
N ILE A 78 -1.83 12.00 10.32
CA ILE A 78 -0.56 12.74 10.18
C ILE A 78 -0.81 14.24 10.40
N GLU A 79 -1.78 14.82 9.70
CA GLU A 79 -2.13 16.25 9.76
C GLU A 79 -2.51 16.67 11.19
N ALA A 80 -3.26 15.83 11.90
CA ALA A 80 -3.66 16.06 13.29
C ALA A 80 -2.54 15.78 14.32
N GLN A 81 -1.34 15.39 13.89
CA GLN A 81 -0.22 15.01 14.76
C GLN A 81 -0.59 13.92 15.77
N ILE A 82 -1.52 13.02 15.42
CA ILE A 82 -1.92 11.87 16.25
C ILE A 82 -0.87 10.76 16.17
N ILE A 83 -0.09 10.72 15.08
CA ILE A 83 1.00 9.77 14.84
C ILE A 83 2.35 10.49 14.57
N PRO A 84 2.71 11.49 15.40
CA PRO A 84 3.60 12.58 15.01
C PRO A 84 5.06 12.18 14.75
N THR A 85 5.47 10.96 15.10
CA THR A 85 6.87 10.52 14.99
C THR A 85 7.08 9.27 14.14
N LYS A 86 6.01 8.61 13.68
CA LYS A 86 6.12 7.34 12.97
C LYS A 86 5.93 7.52 11.48
N ARG A 87 6.93 7.08 10.70
CA ARG A 87 6.84 7.06 9.24
C ARG A 87 5.88 5.95 8.82
N ILE A 88 4.88 6.30 8.02
CA ILE A 88 3.97 5.35 7.40
C ILE A 88 4.59 4.88 6.09
N ASN A 89 4.74 3.58 5.93
CA ASN A 89 5.17 2.98 4.68
C ASN A 89 4.03 2.12 4.12
N ILE A 90 3.48 2.53 2.99
CA ILE A 90 2.46 1.79 2.25
C ILE A 90 3.18 0.96 1.19
N VAL A 91 3.03 -0.36 1.25
CA VAL A 91 3.52 -1.27 0.22
C VAL A 91 2.34 -1.82 -0.54
N VAL A 92 2.24 -1.49 -1.83
CA VAL A 92 1.22 -2.01 -2.75
C VAL A 92 1.81 -3.22 -3.47
N ILE A 93 1.23 -4.40 -3.22
CA ILE A 93 1.62 -5.64 -3.88
C ILE A 93 0.58 -5.96 -4.95
N THR A 94 1.01 -6.13 -6.20
CA THR A 94 0.11 -6.43 -7.33
C THR A 94 0.75 -7.38 -8.33
N ASP A 95 -0.06 -8.16 -9.04
CA ASP A 95 0.38 -8.97 -10.19
C ASP A 95 -0.14 -8.44 -11.54
N GLY A 96 -0.92 -7.36 -11.54
CA GLY A 96 -1.60 -6.82 -12.71
C GLY A 96 -1.52 -5.30 -12.83
N GLU A 97 -1.82 -4.81 -14.03
CA GLU A 97 -1.94 -3.39 -14.34
C GLU A 97 -3.09 -2.74 -13.55
N PRO A 98 -2.88 -1.54 -12.95
CA PRO A 98 -3.97 -0.75 -12.39
C PRO A 98 -5.08 -0.48 -13.41
N THR A 99 -6.33 -0.71 -13.03
CA THR A 99 -7.49 -0.43 -13.91
C THR A 99 -8.00 1.00 -13.80
N ASP A 100 -7.39 1.78 -12.91
CA ASP A 100 -7.68 3.18 -12.66
C ASP A 100 -6.39 4.00 -12.47
N LYS A 101 -6.53 5.33 -12.39
CA LYS A 101 -5.38 6.24 -12.30
C LYS A 101 -4.82 6.30 -10.88
N VAL A 102 -3.52 6.01 -10.75
CA VAL A 102 -2.80 6.03 -9.48
C VAL A 102 -2.06 7.35 -9.27
N GLU A 103 -1.56 7.95 -10.36
CA GLU A 103 -0.81 9.21 -10.38
C GLU A 103 -1.49 10.36 -9.63
N PRO A 104 -2.77 10.71 -9.91
CA PRO A 104 -3.41 11.84 -9.24
C PRO A 104 -3.60 11.61 -7.74
N VAL A 105 -3.79 10.35 -7.32
CA VAL A 105 -3.94 9.96 -5.90
C VAL A 105 -2.66 10.25 -5.12
N ILE A 106 -1.51 9.86 -5.69
CA ILE A 106 -0.20 10.11 -5.08
C ILE A 106 0.13 11.60 -5.10
N SER A 107 -0.09 12.29 -6.22
CA SER A 107 0.18 13.73 -6.35
C SER A 107 -0.64 14.55 -5.35
N GLU A 108 -1.92 14.21 -5.15
CA GLU A 108 -2.78 14.87 -4.18
C GLU A 108 -2.30 14.64 -2.74
N ALA A 109 -1.95 13.40 -2.39
CA ALA A 109 -1.38 13.07 -1.08
C ALA A 109 -0.08 13.84 -0.81
N ALA A 110 0.82 13.90 -1.80
CA ALA A 110 2.06 14.65 -1.69
C ALA A 110 1.81 16.16 -1.50
N LEU A 111 0.87 16.73 -2.25
CA LEU A 111 0.49 18.14 -2.13
C LEU A 111 -0.13 18.47 -0.76
N ARG A 112 -0.91 17.55 -0.18
CA ARG A 112 -1.47 17.72 1.17
C ARG A 112 -0.36 17.72 2.21
N LEU A 113 0.54 16.74 2.14
CA LEU A 113 1.63 16.60 3.09
C LEU A 113 2.70 17.70 2.96
N SER A 114 2.94 18.25 1.76
CA SER A 114 3.90 19.35 1.55
C SER A 114 3.48 20.67 2.21
N ARG A 115 2.21 20.82 2.57
CA ARG A 115 1.69 21.98 3.31
C ARG A 115 1.98 21.90 4.81
N LEU A 116 2.38 20.74 5.31
CA LEU A 116 2.74 20.57 6.71
C LEU A 116 4.13 21.17 6.97
N GLN A 117 4.31 21.80 8.13
CA GLN A 117 5.57 22.45 8.52
C GLN A 117 6.58 21.48 9.18
N PHE A 118 6.35 20.17 9.11
CA PHE A 118 7.18 19.13 9.73
C PHE A 118 7.93 18.31 8.66
N ASP A 119 8.91 17.49 9.07
CA ASP A 119 9.75 16.68 8.16
C ASP A 119 8.91 15.96 7.09
N ASN A 120 9.11 16.30 5.81
CA ASN A 120 8.30 15.88 4.67
C ASN A 120 8.36 14.36 4.39
N ARG A 121 9.05 13.57 5.23
CA ARG A 121 9.32 12.13 5.05
C ARG A 121 8.38 11.23 5.88
N MET A 122 7.19 11.71 6.20
CA MET A 122 6.21 10.98 7.03
C MET A 122 5.51 9.83 6.30
N LEU A 123 5.48 9.85 4.95
CA LEU A 123 4.80 8.86 4.13
C LEU A 123 5.70 8.35 3.00
N GLY A 124 5.85 7.04 2.90
CA GLY A 124 6.43 6.34 1.75
C GLY A 124 5.40 5.45 1.07
N ILE A 125 5.43 5.38 -0.26
CA ILE A 125 4.60 4.47 -1.06
C ILE A 125 5.53 3.66 -1.96
N GLN A 126 5.45 2.34 -1.89
CA GLN A 126 6.24 1.41 -2.69
C GLN A 126 5.33 0.46 -3.44
N PHE A 127 5.58 0.27 -4.73
CA PHE A 127 4.90 -0.74 -5.54
C PHE A 127 5.81 -1.95 -5.72
N VAL A 128 5.28 -3.13 -5.45
CA VAL A 128 5.96 -4.42 -5.62
C VAL A 128 5.13 -5.27 -6.56
N GLN A 129 5.71 -5.60 -7.71
CA GLN A 129 5.10 -6.56 -8.61
C GLN A 129 5.42 -7.99 -8.18
N ILE A 130 4.42 -8.86 -8.18
CA ILE A 130 4.58 -10.31 -8.07
C ILE A 130 4.21 -10.96 -9.40
N GLY A 131 4.98 -11.96 -9.81
CA GLY A 131 4.85 -12.57 -11.13
C GLY A 131 5.57 -11.79 -12.22
N ASN A 132 5.17 -11.99 -13.47
CA ASN A 132 5.88 -11.51 -14.66
C ASN A 132 4.95 -10.87 -15.70
N ASP A 133 3.80 -10.34 -15.26
CA ASP A 133 2.88 -9.62 -16.13
C ASP A 133 3.54 -8.37 -16.73
N LEU A 134 3.50 -8.28 -18.07
CA LEU A 134 4.15 -7.19 -18.79
C LEU A 134 3.36 -5.87 -18.63
N GLY A 135 2.04 -5.93 -18.57
CA GLY A 135 1.18 -4.75 -18.38
C GLY A 135 1.48 -4.06 -17.04
N ALA A 136 1.50 -4.85 -15.96
CA ALA A 136 1.91 -4.39 -14.63
C ALA A 136 3.32 -3.78 -14.65
N THR A 137 4.27 -4.43 -15.32
CA THR A 137 5.65 -3.92 -15.43
C THR A 137 5.68 -2.56 -16.11
N GLU A 138 4.99 -2.39 -17.23
CA GLU A 138 4.95 -1.14 -17.98
C GLU A 138 4.21 -0.04 -17.22
N ALA A 139 3.10 -0.36 -16.57
CA ALA A 139 2.33 0.57 -15.76
C ALA A 139 3.16 1.12 -14.59
N LEU A 140 3.87 0.27 -13.85
CA LEU A 140 4.75 0.70 -12.76
C LEU A 140 5.92 1.57 -13.26
N LYS A 141 6.49 1.27 -14.42
CA LYS A 141 7.54 2.11 -15.05
C LYS A 141 7.02 3.48 -15.47
N LYS A 142 5.80 3.53 -16.03
CA LYS A 142 5.13 4.78 -16.42
C LYS A 142 4.86 5.63 -15.18
N LEU A 143 4.35 5.01 -14.10
CA LEU A 143 4.11 5.66 -12.82
C LEU A 143 5.41 6.23 -12.23
N ASP A 144 6.49 5.46 -12.17
CA ASP A 144 7.78 5.92 -11.65
C ASP A 144 8.36 7.09 -12.46
N THR A 145 8.28 7.02 -13.80
CA THR A 145 8.68 8.12 -14.69
C THR A 145 7.85 9.37 -14.42
N PHE A 146 6.51 9.24 -14.37
CA PHE A 146 5.61 10.36 -14.09
C PHE A 146 5.94 11.04 -12.77
N LEU A 147 6.12 10.26 -11.70
CA LEU A 147 6.40 10.81 -10.36
C LEU A 147 7.77 11.50 -10.34
N LYS A 148 8.80 10.93 -10.98
CA LYS A 148 10.13 11.58 -11.09
C LYS A 148 10.07 12.91 -11.83
N GLU A 149 9.30 13.00 -12.91
CA GLU A 149 9.22 14.24 -13.69
C GLU A 149 8.40 15.34 -13.00
N ASN A 150 7.37 14.96 -12.24
CA ASN A 150 6.39 15.91 -11.69
C ASN A 150 6.62 16.22 -10.20
N MET A 151 7.24 15.33 -9.42
CA MET A 151 7.50 15.56 -7.98
C MET A 151 8.91 16.08 -7.67
N VAL A 152 9.86 16.02 -8.61
CA VAL A 152 11.18 16.65 -8.45
C VAL A 152 11.13 18.17 -8.70
N ARG A 153 10.04 18.66 -9.30
CA ARG A 153 9.85 20.08 -9.66
C ARG A 153 9.08 20.90 -8.62
N SER A 154 8.64 20.29 -7.52
CA SER A 154 7.82 20.90 -6.47
C SER A 154 8.61 21.16 -5.20
#